data_AF-A0A3R6V5C8-F1
#
_entry.id   AF-A0A3R6V5C8-F1
#
_cell.length_a   1.000
_cell.length_b   1.000
_cell.length_c   1.000
_cell.angle_alpha   90.00
_cell.angle_beta   90.00
_cell.angle_gamma   90.00
#
_symmetry.space_group_name_H-M   'P 1'
#
loop_
_entity.id
_entity.type
_entity.pdbx_description
1 polymer ?
#
loop_
_entity_poly.entity_id
_entity_poly.type
_entity_poly.pdbx_seq_one_letter_code
_entity_poly.pdbx_strand_id
1 'polypeptide(L)'
;MHLQLSRNFTLEEFTYSRIAIEQGLENIPNPQALLALKNLTGYLLQPLRERYGKTIAITSGYRNEAVNLLAGGVKNSQHTKGEAADCYITEGPEGLLGILQASGLAFDQAIVYRRKKFLHLSYREGFNRQQVLYK
;
A
#
# COMPACT_ATOMS: atom_id res chain seq x y z
N MET A 1 -7.51 14.83 -14.70
CA MET A 1 -8.46 13.70 -14.56
C MET A 1 -7.84 12.72 -13.58
N HIS A 2 -8.53 12.38 -12.50
CA HIS A 2 -8.02 11.44 -11.50
C HIS A 2 -8.07 10.02 -12.05
N LEU A 3 -6.93 9.32 -12.12
CA LEU A 3 -6.92 7.93 -12.59
C LEU A 3 -7.40 7.01 -11.47
N GLN A 4 -8.51 6.31 -11.67
CA GLN A 4 -8.99 5.31 -10.72
C GLN A 4 -8.19 4.01 -10.82
N LEU A 5 -7.70 3.51 -9.68
CA LEU A 5 -7.10 2.17 -9.56
C LEU A 5 -8.17 1.13 -9.22
N SER A 6 -9.13 1.51 -8.38
CA SER A 6 -10.36 0.76 -8.09
C SER A 6 -11.46 1.74 -7.65
N ARG A 7 -12.62 1.24 -7.20
CA ARG A 7 -13.79 2.07 -6.86
C ARG A 7 -13.47 3.15 -5.83
N ASN A 8 -12.61 2.85 -4.86
CA ASN A 8 -12.34 3.73 -3.73
C ASN A 8 -10.89 4.18 -3.60
N PHE A 9 -10.06 3.93 -4.61
CA PHE A 9 -8.64 4.23 -4.58
C PHE A 9 -8.19 4.83 -5.92
N THR A 10 -7.58 6.02 -5.87
CA THR A 10 -7.04 6.71 -7.05
C THR A 10 -5.52 6.55 -7.15
N LEU A 11 -4.95 6.79 -8.33
CA LEU A 11 -3.51 6.78 -8.52
C LEU A 11 -2.82 7.88 -7.69
N GLU A 12 -3.45 9.04 -7.56
CA GLU A 12 -2.86 10.18 -6.84
C GLU A 12 -2.65 9.85 -5.35
N GLU A 13 -3.56 9.10 -4.72
CA GLU A 13 -3.38 8.62 -3.34
C GLU A 13 -2.15 7.71 -3.20
N PHE A 14 -1.81 6.96 -4.25
CA PHE A 14 -0.69 6.01 -4.23
C PHE A 14 0.63 6.63 -4.70
N THR A 15 0.62 7.73 -5.44
CA THR A 15 1.84 8.40 -5.92
C THR A 15 2.20 9.63 -5.10
N TYR A 16 1.28 10.13 -4.27
CA TYR A 16 1.56 11.22 -3.35
C TYR A 16 2.72 10.86 -2.41
N SER A 17 3.71 11.75 -2.36
CA SER A 17 4.82 11.67 -1.42
C SER A 17 5.26 13.07 -1.06
N ARG A 18 5.15 13.41 0.23
CA ARG A 18 5.62 14.67 0.77
C ARG A 18 7.12 14.86 0.49
N ILE A 19 7.90 13.79 0.62
CA ILE A 19 9.34 13.78 0.31
C ILE A 19 9.57 14.15 -1.16
N ALA A 20 8.77 13.59 -2.08
CA ALA A 20 8.91 13.90 -3.50
C ALA A 20 8.62 15.38 -3.78
N ILE A 21 7.56 15.92 -3.18
CA ILE A 21 7.19 17.34 -3.28
C ILE A 21 8.31 18.23 -2.74
N GLU A 22 8.79 17.97 -1.52
CA GLU A 22 9.83 18.78 -0.87
C GLU A 22 11.17 18.74 -1.62
N GLN A 23 11.43 17.67 -2.37
CA GLN A 23 12.66 17.48 -3.15
C GLN A 23 12.49 17.80 -4.64
N GLY A 24 11.32 18.25 -5.09
CA GLY A 24 11.04 18.53 -6.50
C GLY A 24 11.13 17.29 -7.40
N LEU A 25 10.86 16.10 -6.85
CA LEU A 25 10.90 14.83 -7.57
C LEU A 25 9.50 14.44 -8.06
N GLU A 26 9.42 13.93 -9.28
CA GLU A 26 8.25 13.19 -9.72
C GLU A 26 8.23 11.78 -9.10
N ASN A 27 7.06 11.25 -8.77
CA ASN A 27 6.89 9.90 -8.22
C ASN A 27 5.92 9.07 -9.09
N ILE A 28 6.27 8.90 -10.36
CA ILE A 28 5.40 8.31 -11.38
C ILE A 28 5.73 6.82 -11.55
N PRO A 29 4.76 5.91 -11.43
CA PRO A 29 4.98 4.49 -11.68
C PRO A 29 5.12 4.20 -13.18
N ASN A 30 6.02 3.27 -13.51
CA ASN A 30 6.06 2.68 -14.84
C ASN A 30 4.82 1.78 -15.09
N PRO A 31 4.57 1.32 -16.33
CA PRO A 31 3.40 0.51 -16.65
C PRO A 31 3.26 -0.77 -15.80
N GLN A 32 4.36 -1.43 -15.47
CA GLN A 32 4.36 -2.64 -14.63
C GLN A 32 3.93 -2.32 -13.19
N ALA A 33 4.48 -1.26 -12.60
CA ALA A 33 4.10 -0.80 -11.27
C ALA A 33 2.65 -0.30 -11.23
N LEU A 34 2.18 0.35 -12.30
CA LEU A 34 0.78 0.76 -12.42
C LEU A 34 -0.17 -0.45 -12.45
N LEU A 35 0.20 -1.51 -13.18
CA LEU A 35 -0.55 -2.77 -13.17
C LEU A 35 -0.54 -3.42 -11.77
N ALA A 36 0.62 -3.46 -11.11
CA ALA A 36 0.73 -3.97 -9.75
C ALA A 36 -0.13 -3.19 -8.75
N LEU A 37 -0.21 -1.86 -8.88
CA LEU A 37 -1.11 -1.03 -8.07
C LEU A 37 -2.58 -1.35 -8.31
N LYS A 38 -2.99 -1.58 -9.57
CA LYS A 38 -4.35 -2.03 -9.90
C LYS A 38 -4.64 -3.40 -9.28
N ASN A 39 -3.68 -4.32 -9.31
CA ASN A 39 -3.82 -5.63 -8.68
C ASN A 39 -3.92 -5.53 -7.15
N LEU A 40 -3.02 -4.76 -6.51
CA LEU A 40 -3.03 -4.51 -5.08
C LEU A 40 -4.37 -3.91 -4.63
N THR A 41 -4.85 -2.90 -5.34
CA THR A 41 -6.12 -2.25 -4.99
C THR A 41 -7.31 -3.15 -5.28
N GLY A 42 -7.39 -3.79 -6.44
CA GLY A 42 -8.52 -4.62 -6.85
C GLY A 42 -8.67 -5.92 -6.07
N TYR A 43 -7.56 -6.62 -5.77
CA TYR A 43 -7.61 -7.95 -5.15
C TYR A 43 -7.43 -7.93 -3.63
N LEU A 44 -6.86 -6.87 -3.06
CA LEU A 44 -6.61 -6.77 -1.63
C LEU A 44 -7.30 -5.55 -0.99
N LEU A 45 -6.97 -4.33 -1.39
CA LEU A 45 -7.37 -3.15 -0.60
C LEU A 45 -8.85 -2.77 -0.76
N GLN A 46 -9.42 -2.88 -1.96
CA GLN A 46 -10.83 -2.62 -2.22
C GLN A 46 -11.74 -3.60 -1.44
N PRO A 47 -11.58 -4.93 -1.54
CA PRO A 47 -12.40 -5.85 -0.75
C PRO A 47 -12.13 -5.74 0.76
N LEU A 48 -10.90 -5.39 1.17
CA LEU A 48 -10.60 -5.14 2.58
C LEU A 48 -11.35 -3.90 3.10
N ARG A 49 -11.39 -2.82 2.30
CA ARG A 49 -12.15 -1.60 2.62
C ARG A 49 -13.65 -1.88 2.71
N GLU A 50 -14.19 -2.72 1.83
CA GLU A 50 -15.61 -3.11 1.85
C GLU A 50 -15.96 -3.87 3.14
N ARG A 51 -15.09 -4.76 3.61
CA ARG A 51 -15.28 -5.48 4.89
C ARG A 51 -15.13 -4.58 6.10
N TYR A 52 -14.20 -3.63 6.05
CA TYR A 52 -14.02 -2.64 7.11
C TYR A 52 -15.19 -1.66 7.18
N GLY A 53 -15.83 -1.35 6.04
CA GLY A 53 -17.00 -0.48 5.96
C GLY A 53 -16.71 1.01 6.14
N LYS A 54 -15.45 1.41 6.28
CA LYS A 54 -15.00 2.80 6.42
C LYS A 54 -13.77 3.06 5.54
N THR A 55 -13.30 4.31 5.49
CA THR A 55 -12.13 4.70 4.70
C THR A 55 -10.83 4.09 5.25
N ILE A 56 -10.06 3.46 4.37
CA ILE A 56 -8.65 3.11 4.59
C ILE A 56 -7.81 4.20 3.93
N ALA A 57 -7.06 4.98 4.71
CA ALA A 57 -6.21 6.04 4.17
C ALA A 57 -4.86 5.47 3.72
N ILE A 58 -4.39 5.88 2.54
CA ILE A 58 -3.09 5.51 2.00
C ILE A 58 -2.08 6.57 2.43
N THR A 59 -1.15 6.19 3.30
CA THR A 59 -0.11 7.10 3.81
C THR A 59 1.18 7.02 2.99
N SER A 60 1.40 5.90 2.30
CA SER A 60 2.46 5.72 1.31
C SER A 60 2.06 4.60 0.34
N GLY A 61 2.14 4.84 -0.96
CA GLY A 61 1.89 3.84 -2.00
C GLY A 61 3.16 3.53 -2.80
N TYR A 62 3.13 3.78 -4.10
CA TYR A 62 4.31 3.68 -4.94
C TYR A 62 5.42 4.65 -4.51
N ARG A 63 6.67 4.20 -4.60
CA ARG A 63 7.86 5.02 -4.43
C ARG A 63 8.86 4.68 -5.53
N ASN A 64 9.24 5.61 -6.39
CA ASN A 64 10.39 5.38 -7.27
C ASN A 64 11.68 5.22 -6.44
N GLU A 65 12.79 4.87 -7.09
CA GLU A 65 14.04 4.57 -6.39
C GLU A 65 14.54 5.73 -5.53
N ALA A 66 14.49 6.96 -6.03
CA ALA A 66 14.94 8.16 -5.33
C ALA A 66 14.07 8.44 -4.09
N VAL A 67 12.74 8.43 -4.25
CA VAL A 67 11.78 8.62 -3.15
C VAL A 67 11.91 7.51 -2.12
N ASN A 68 12.09 6.26 -2.56
CA ASN A 68 12.28 5.12 -1.66
C ASN A 68 13.57 5.26 -0.83
N LEU A 69 14.67 5.67 -1.45
CA LEU A 69 15.94 5.91 -0.75
C LEU A 69 15.78 7.01 0.31
N LEU A 70 15.19 8.14 -0.05
CA LEU A 70 14.97 9.28 0.85
C LEU A 70 14.00 8.94 1.99
N ALA A 71 13.04 8.04 1.75
CA ALA A 71 12.14 7.52 2.78
C ALA A 71 12.80 6.48 3.71
N GLY A 72 14.10 6.19 3.54
CA GLY A 72 14.81 5.15 4.30
C GLY A 72 14.41 3.72 3.90
N GLY A 73 13.86 3.55 2.70
CA GLY A 73 13.45 2.27 2.14
C GLY A 73 14.64 1.41 1.69
N VAL A 74 14.44 0.10 1.69
CA VAL A 74 15.44 -0.87 1.20
C VAL A 74 15.36 -1.03 -0.32
N LYS A 75 16.47 -1.46 -0.95
CA LYS A 75 16.61 -1.62 -2.41
C LYS A 75 15.49 -2.46 -3.05
N ASN A 76 15.07 -3.54 -2.39
CA ASN A 76 14.08 -4.49 -2.91
C ASN A 76 12.68 -4.28 -2.29
N SER A 77 12.32 -3.04 -1.94
CA SER A 77 11.01 -2.73 -1.35
C SER A 77 9.88 -2.99 -2.34
N GLN A 78 8.75 -3.55 -1.88
CA GLN A 78 7.57 -3.74 -2.73
C GLN A 78 6.88 -2.43 -3.12
N HIS A 79 7.13 -1.33 -2.41
CA HIS A 79 6.66 0.00 -2.82
C HIS A 79 7.25 0.43 -4.17
N THR A 80 8.50 0.04 -4.50
CA THR A 80 9.13 0.40 -5.78
C THR A 80 8.57 -0.39 -6.97
N LYS A 81 7.82 -1.44 -6.67
CA LYS A 81 7.15 -2.29 -7.66
C LYS A 81 5.66 -2.01 -7.79
N GLY A 82 5.11 -1.10 -6.98
CA GLY A 82 3.65 -0.89 -6.91
C GLY A 82 2.90 -2.04 -6.21
N GLU A 83 3.61 -2.93 -5.53
CA GLU A 83 3.04 -4.13 -4.89
C GLU A 83 2.65 -3.89 -3.42
N ALA A 84 2.92 -2.70 -2.86
CA ALA A 84 2.64 -2.41 -1.45
C ALA A 84 2.10 -1.01 -1.18
N ALA A 85 1.39 -0.90 -0.05
CA ALA A 85 0.92 0.36 0.51
C ALA A 85 0.95 0.33 2.05
N ASP A 86 1.17 1.50 2.64
CA ASP A 86 1.08 1.75 4.07
C ASP A 86 -0.30 2.32 4.39
N CYS A 87 -1.13 1.50 5.05
CA CYS A 87 -2.54 1.76 5.28
C CYS A 87 -2.82 2.23 6.72
N TYR A 88 -3.57 3.31 6.85
CA TYR A 88 -4.01 3.86 8.13
C TYR A 88 -5.53 3.72 8.30
N ILE A 89 -5.96 3.31 9.49
CA ILE A 89 -7.34 3.39 9.96
C ILE A 89 -7.36 3.93 11.40
N THR A 90 -8.52 4.41 11.84
CA THR A 90 -8.71 4.97 13.18
C THR A 90 -8.42 3.99 14.32
N GLU A 91 -8.72 2.71 14.12
CA GLU A 91 -8.56 1.60 15.07
C GLU A 91 -7.11 1.09 15.10
N GLY A 92 -6.21 1.68 14.30
CA GLY A 92 -4.80 1.32 14.25
C GLY A 92 -4.49 0.07 13.41
N PRO A 93 -3.20 -0.27 13.29
CA PRO A 93 -2.76 -1.32 12.38
C PRO A 93 -3.20 -2.73 12.80
N GLU A 94 -3.33 -3.01 14.10
CA GLU A 94 -3.87 -4.28 14.58
C GLU A 94 -5.36 -4.44 14.26
N GLY A 95 -6.13 -3.35 14.32
CA GLY A 95 -7.54 -3.39 13.92
C GLY A 95 -7.69 -3.78 12.46
N LEU A 96 -6.89 -3.17 11.58
CA LEU A 96 -6.92 -3.50 10.15
C LEU A 96 -6.41 -4.92 9.88
N LEU A 97 -5.37 -5.36 10.61
CA LEU A 97 -4.85 -6.72 10.51
C LEU A 97 -5.90 -7.75 10.90
N GLY A 98 -6.67 -7.52 11.97
CA GLY A 98 -7.74 -8.41 12.40
C GLY A 98 -8.82 -8.58 11.33
N ILE A 99 -9.21 -7.49 10.66
CA ILE A 99 -10.16 -7.53 9.54
C ILE A 99 -9.56 -8.31 8.36
N LEU A 100 -8.29 -8.07 8.02
CA LEU A 100 -7.58 -8.81 6.98
C LEU A 100 -7.57 -10.31 7.28
N GLN A 101 -7.21 -10.72 8.49
CA GLN A 101 -7.15 -12.13 8.87
C GLN A 101 -8.53 -12.80 8.84
N ALA A 102 -9.58 -12.10 9.27
CA ALA A 102 -10.96 -12.59 9.19
C ALA A 102 -11.52 -12.62 7.75
N SER A 103 -10.91 -11.89 6.82
CA SER A 103 -11.43 -11.74 5.45
C SER A 103 -11.19 -12.93 4.54
N GLY A 104 -10.15 -13.74 4.81
CA GLY A 104 -9.65 -14.77 3.90
C GLY A 104 -9.01 -14.24 2.61
N LEU A 105 -8.75 -12.93 2.50
CA LEU A 105 -8.11 -12.33 1.32
C LEU A 105 -6.67 -12.81 1.18
N ALA A 106 -6.23 -13.03 -0.07
CA ALA A 106 -4.84 -13.32 -0.36
C ALA A 106 -4.00 -12.03 -0.22
N PHE A 107 -2.87 -12.14 0.48
CA PHE A 107 -1.89 -11.06 0.62
C PHE A 107 -0.50 -11.67 0.72
N ASP A 108 0.51 -10.88 0.35
CA ASP A 108 1.89 -11.33 0.42
C ASP A 108 2.49 -11.06 1.81
N GLN A 109 2.50 -9.80 2.26
CA GLN A 109 2.93 -9.42 3.60
C GLN A 109 1.96 -8.44 4.26
N ALA A 110 1.79 -8.60 5.57
CA ALA A 110 1.15 -7.64 6.47
C ALA A 110 2.14 -7.30 7.60
N ILE A 111 2.65 -6.07 7.65
CA ILE A 111 3.65 -5.66 8.64
C ILE A 111 3.05 -4.58 9.53
N VAL A 112 2.86 -4.89 10.81
CA VAL A 112 2.31 -3.98 11.81
C VAL A 112 3.40 -3.01 12.26
N TYR A 113 3.26 -1.71 11.98
CA TYR A 113 4.12 -0.67 12.53
C TYR A 113 3.41 0.08 13.65
N ARG A 114 3.49 -0.43 14.89
CA ARG A 114 2.72 0.10 16.04
C ARG A 114 2.99 1.57 16.30
N ARG A 115 4.28 1.94 16.35
CA ARG A 115 4.71 3.31 16.64
C ARG A 115 4.38 4.29 15.53
N LYS A 116 4.39 3.82 14.28
CA LYS A 116 4.05 4.65 13.10
C LYS A 116 2.56 4.65 12.77
N LYS A 117 1.77 3.81 13.46
CA LYS A 117 0.30 3.70 13.35
C LYS A 117 -0.24 3.30 11.98
N PHE A 118 0.52 2.55 11.18
CA PHE A 118 0.03 2.02 9.90
C PHE A 118 0.31 0.53 9.76
N LEU A 119 -0.50 -0.14 8.95
CA LEU A 119 -0.29 -1.51 8.53
C LEU A 119 0.26 -1.48 7.11
N HIS A 120 1.48 -1.96 6.93
CA HIS A 120 2.03 -2.18 5.60
C HIS A 120 1.35 -3.42 5.02
N LEU A 121 0.77 -3.29 3.84
CA LEU A 121 0.13 -4.37 3.10
C LEU A 121 0.77 -4.52 1.73
N SER A 122 1.07 -5.75 1.35
CA SER A 122 1.53 -6.06 0.01
C SER A 122 0.75 -7.20 -0.63
N TYR A 123 0.67 -7.16 -1.96
CA TYR A 123 0.06 -8.17 -2.79
C TYR A 123 0.92 -8.37 -4.03
N ARG A 124 1.25 -9.63 -4.33
CA ARG A 124 2.01 -9.99 -5.52
C ARG A 124 1.27 -11.05 -6.31
N GLU A 125 0.96 -10.71 -7.56
CA GLU A 125 0.24 -11.61 -8.46
C GLU A 125 1.00 -12.93 -8.63
N GLY A 126 0.28 -14.05 -8.50
CA GLY A 126 0.83 -15.40 -8.61
C GLY A 126 1.66 -15.89 -7.41
N PHE A 127 1.98 -15.06 -6.41
CA PHE A 127 2.73 -15.51 -5.24
C PHE A 127 2.50 -14.63 -4.02
N ASN A 128 1.68 -15.12 -3.09
CA ASN A 128 1.31 -14.42 -1.86
C ASN A 128 1.72 -15.28 -0.66
N ARG A 129 2.72 -14.83 0.12
CA ARG A 129 3.27 -15.58 1.27
C ARG A 129 2.37 -15.63 2.50
N GLN A 130 1.35 -14.78 2.59
CA GLN A 130 0.50 -14.61 3.78
C GLN A 130 1.30 -14.33 5.06
N GLN A 131 2.42 -13.60 4.95
CA GLN A 131 3.33 -13.39 6.06
C GLN A 131 2.88 -12.21 6.94
N VAL A 132 2.72 -12.45 8.24
CA VAL A 132 2.46 -11.39 9.23
C VAL A 132 3.73 -11.10 10.01
N LEU A 133 4.11 -9.82 10.12
CA LEU A 133 5.30 -9.34 10.83
C LEU A 133 4.96 -8.15 11.74
N TYR A 134 5.79 -7.89 12.74
CA TYR A 134 5.64 -6.79 13.69
C TYR A 134 6.92 -5.95 13.76
N LYS A 135 6.76 -4.61 13.77
CA LYS A 135 7.82 -3.60 13.78
C LYS A 135 7.53 -2.44 14.74
#